data_AF-A0A3D3DHM7-F1
#
_entry.id   AF-A0A3D3DHM7-F1
#
_cell.length_a   1.000
_cell.length_b   1.000
_cell.length_c   1.000
_cell.angle_alpha   90.00
_cell.angle_beta   90.00
_cell.angle_gamma   90.00
#
_symmetry.space_group_name_H-M   'P 1'
#
loop_
_entity.id
_entity.type
_entity.pdbx_description
1 polymer ?
#
loop_
_entity_poly.entity_id
_entity_poly.type
_entity_poly.pdbx_seq_one_letter_code
_entity_poly.pdbx_strand_id
1 'polypeptide(L)'
;SRFRSPDRSVQQAKLLAGGDRIVVATQAVEAGVDVSACLLVTELAPWSSLVQRFGRCNRRGEFAREAGIAWVEVQPSEGKGELARPYDAAELEAARSALQRLDNASPRKLADVAVPERRVTRPVLRRKDLLDLFDTTPDLAGLDLDISRYIRDGEDTDVQVFWRDLQGKRPDPDEPKAGQPELCQVSLPRFRDFLAALKKRKERFDVFTWDSLEEQWKPVDSPRPGGAYLLDIRAGGYSSESGWTGEPANPQLQESWVKPLICPGASSPSGGYSGNESCFLQNWVSLADHTRHVEEETAGLVAALAAGGELPEPGASALRTAARWHDLGKAHAVFQAMLVGENQEQQGTLWAKSGQRAGRCSRRHFRHELASALAWLQAGAANQAERDLVAYLVAAHHGKVRLSIRSLPGEEPPAGFALDTRVARGIVEGDELPAEAFAALELDSSLSHKPLKLNLGLMEMGWEAARGSSWLARMIALRDRLGPFQLAWLEMLLRAADGRASAAEAGPAKRADRAGVSPDMALHEEARPPASTPVLSAHEQSLVAELVADGLSIQDKFRPEPLYRDTGKGYYASQTVAEIRQARKASRPKPKP
;
A
#
# COMPACT_ATOMS: atom_id res chain seq x y z
N SER A 1 7.44 -13.60 11.60
CA SER A 1 6.97 -14.37 12.78
C SER A 1 5.59 -14.93 12.49
N ARG A 2 5.30 -16.16 12.89
CA ARG A 2 4.01 -16.84 12.62
C ARG A 2 2.96 -16.56 13.70
N PHE A 3 2.98 -15.37 14.26
CA PHE A 3 2.07 -14.91 15.32
C PHE A 3 1.32 -13.70 14.82
N ARG A 4 0.07 -13.55 15.28
CA ARG A 4 -0.65 -12.29 15.20
C ARG A 4 0.05 -11.23 16.04
N SER A 5 -0.11 -9.96 15.69
CA SER A 5 0.58 -8.88 16.40
C SER A 5 0.31 -8.84 17.91
N PRO A 6 -0.95 -8.97 18.40
CA PRO A 6 -1.22 -8.96 19.85
C PRO A 6 -0.57 -10.14 20.58
N ASP A 7 -0.67 -11.34 20.02
CA ASP A 7 -0.06 -12.53 20.60
C ASP A 7 1.47 -12.41 20.63
N ARG A 8 2.08 -11.85 19.58
CA ARG A 8 3.52 -11.54 19.55
C ARG A 8 3.91 -10.56 20.66
N SER A 9 3.13 -9.51 20.89
CA SER A 9 3.37 -8.54 21.96
C SER A 9 3.34 -9.20 23.34
N VAL A 10 2.43 -10.14 23.57
CA VAL A 10 2.38 -10.92 24.83
C VAL A 10 3.66 -11.76 25.00
N GLN A 11 4.13 -12.43 23.96
CA GLN A 11 5.38 -13.20 24.02
C GLN A 11 6.60 -12.29 24.21
N GLN A 12 6.61 -11.10 23.61
CA GLN A 12 7.67 -10.10 23.81
C GLN A 12 7.66 -9.53 25.23
N ALA A 13 6.48 -9.28 25.82
CA ALA A 13 6.38 -8.87 27.22
C ALA A 13 6.91 -9.97 28.16
N LYS A 14 6.62 -11.24 27.88
CA LYS A 14 7.23 -12.37 28.60
C LYS A 14 8.75 -12.43 28.39
N LEU A 15 9.26 -12.06 27.23
CA LEU A 15 10.71 -12.02 27.00
C LEU A 15 11.40 -10.92 27.83
N LEU A 16 10.76 -9.75 27.97
CA LEU A 16 11.33 -8.58 28.63
C LEU A 16 11.07 -8.50 30.13
N ALA A 17 10.17 -9.34 30.67
CA ALA A 17 9.89 -9.38 32.10
C ALA A 17 11.08 -9.91 32.91
N GLY A 18 11.25 -9.42 34.15
CA GLY A 18 12.38 -9.77 35.00
C GLY A 18 12.46 -11.25 35.40
N GLY A 19 13.65 -11.69 35.84
CA GLY A 19 13.94 -13.07 36.25
C GLY A 19 14.62 -13.92 35.18
N ASP A 20 15.17 -15.06 35.59
CA ASP A 20 15.90 -15.98 34.72
C ASP A 20 14.96 -16.74 33.79
N ARG A 21 15.33 -16.85 32.50
CA ARG A 21 14.49 -17.45 31.46
C ARG A 21 15.32 -18.20 30.44
N ILE A 22 14.75 -19.26 29.90
CA ILE A 22 15.25 -19.93 28.70
C ILE A 22 14.37 -19.50 27.54
N VAL A 23 14.98 -18.89 26.53
CA VAL A 23 14.29 -18.36 25.35
C VAL A 23 14.64 -19.23 24.15
N VAL A 24 13.62 -19.82 23.55
CA VAL A 24 13.75 -20.55 22.28
C VAL A 24 13.17 -19.68 21.18
N ALA A 25 14.00 -19.28 20.22
CA ALA A 25 13.61 -18.38 19.13
C ALA A 25 14.20 -18.86 17.79
N THR A 26 13.53 -18.48 16.71
CA THR A 26 14.06 -18.63 15.34
C THR A 26 14.97 -17.44 14.99
N GLN A 27 15.23 -17.18 13.70
CA GLN A 27 15.92 -15.97 13.22
C GLN A 27 15.29 -14.64 13.72
N ALA A 28 14.10 -14.68 14.32
CA ALA A 28 13.44 -13.51 14.89
C ALA A 28 14.28 -12.74 15.93
N VAL A 29 15.31 -13.36 16.53
CA VAL A 29 16.21 -12.68 17.48
C VAL A 29 17.30 -11.83 16.79
N GLU A 30 17.50 -11.99 15.48
CA GLU A 30 18.52 -11.27 14.71
C GLU A 30 18.19 -9.76 14.63
N ALA A 31 16.91 -9.41 14.53
CA ALA A 31 16.45 -8.01 14.40
C ALA A 31 15.26 -7.67 15.31
N GLY A 32 15.24 -6.44 15.82
CA GLY A 32 14.06 -5.85 16.49
C GLY A 32 13.81 -6.28 17.94
N VAL A 33 14.80 -6.87 18.62
CA VAL A 33 14.69 -7.23 20.05
C VAL A 33 15.97 -6.83 20.81
N ASP A 34 15.83 -6.06 21.89
CA ASP A 34 16.94 -5.73 22.79
C ASP A 34 17.05 -6.74 23.94
N VAL A 35 17.79 -7.82 23.68
CA VAL A 35 18.10 -8.87 24.67
C VAL A 35 19.60 -8.99 24.88
N SER A 36 19.97 -9.37 26.10
CA SER A 36 21.33 -9.67 26.51
C SER A 36 21.31 -10.98 27.28
N ALA A 37 21.81 -12.03 26.66
CA ALA A 37 21.84 -13.39 27.22
C ALA A 37 23.21 -13.70 27.81
N CYS A 38 23.24 -14.43 28.92
CA CYS A 38 24.46 -15.02 29.46
C CYS A 38 24.94 -16.19 28.57
N LEU A 39 24.05 -17.11 28.22
CA LEU A 39 24.35 -18.21 27.31
C LEU A 39 23.53 -18.09 26.03
N LEU A 40 24.22 -18.05 24.88
CA LEU A 40 23.60 -18.17 23.57
C LEU A 40 23.88 -19.55 23.00
N VAL A 41 22.82 -20.32 22.74
CA VAL A 41 22.90 -21.58 21.97
C VAL A 41 22.34 -21.31 20.58
N THR A 42 23.10 -21.59 19.53
CA THR A 42 22.67 -21.31 18.15
C THR A 42 23.04 -22.44 17.19
N GLU A 43 22.21 -22.69 16.18
CA GLU A 43 22.59 -23.52 15.04
C GLU A 43 23.60 -22.79 14.13
N LEU A 44 24.32 -23.55 13.32
CA LEU A 44 25.15 -22.98 12.25
C LEU A 44 24.27 -22.18 11.25
N ALA A 45 24.69 -20.96 10.93
CA ALA A 45 24.01 -20.05 10.01
C ALA A 45 25.06 -19.29 9.16
N PRO A 46 24.67 -18.55 8.11
CA PRO A 46 25.57 -17.68 7.38
C PRO A 46 26.27 -16.68 8.31
N TRP A 47 27.49 -16.29 7.94
CA TRP A 47 28.37 -15.48 8.79
C TRP A 47 27.71 -14.21 9.33
N SER A 48 26.98 -13.48 8.49
CA SER A 48 26.26 -12.26 8.88
C SER A 48 25.18 -12.52 9.94
N SER A 49 24.37 -13.57 9.77
CA SER A 49 23.38 -14.00 10.76
C SER A 49 24.03 -14.41 12.09
N LEU A 50 25.15 -15.14 12.05
CA LEU A 50 25.90 -15.50 13.26
C LEU A 50 26.39 -14.26 14.02
N VAL A 51 27.01 -13.30 13.33
CA VAL A 51 27.47 -12.05 13.93
C VAL A 51 26.30 -11.29 14.57
N GLN A 52 25.15 -11.22 13.91
CA GLN A 52 23.95 -10.60 14.46
C GLN A 52 23.43 -11.33 15.71
N ARG A 53 23.42 -12.66 15.71
CA ARG A 53 23.06 -13.49 16.88
C ARG A 53 24.04 -13.30 18.03
N PHE A 54 25.36 -13.27 17.76
CA PHE A 54 26.40 -13.05 18.77
C PHE A 54 26.24 -11.71 19.48
N GLY A 55 25.76 -10.68 18.78
CA GLY A 55 25.41 -9.38 19.37
C GLY A 55 24.27 -9.41 20.40
N ARG A 56 23.67 -10.58 20.65
CA ARG A 56 22.67 -10.84 21.72
C ARG A 56 23.27 -11.55 22.93
N CYS A 57 24.49 -12.07 22.84
CA CYS A 57 25.23 -12.62 23.97
C CYS A 57 26.03 -11.51 24.65
N ASN A 58 25.83 -11.32 25.95
CA ASN A 58 26.49 -10.29 26.75
C ASN A 58 26.48 -8.88 26.12
N ARG A 59 25.36 -8.51 25.50
CA ARG A 59 25.20 -7.26 24.76
C ARG A 59 25.50 -6.02 25.60
N ARG A 60 25.13 -6.07 26.89
CA ARG A 60 25.30 -4.96 27.85
C ARG A 60 26.61 -5.04 28.64
N GLY A 61 27.43 -6.06 28.42
CA GLY A 61 28.68 -6.27 29.17
C GLY A 61 28.47 -6.57 30.66
N GLU A 62 27.30 -7.09 31.02
CA GLU A 62 26.89 -7.33 32.42
C GLU A 62 27.42 -8.67 32.99
N PHE A 63 27.93 -9.55 32.12
CA PHE A 63 28.56 -10.82 32.50
C PHE A 63 30.06 -10.74 32.25
N ALA A 64 30.89 -10.88 33.29
CA ALA A 64 32.33 -10.69 33.19
C ALA A 64 33.04 -11.96 32.69
N ARG A 65 32.61 -13.14 33.13
CA ARG A 65 33.22 -14.44 32.79
C ARG A 65 32.22 -15.55 32.51
N GLU A 66 30.95 -15.30 32.81
CA GLU A 66 29.86 -16.26 32.74
C GLU A 66 29.31 -16.40 31.32
N ALA A 67 29.51 -15.37 30.48
CA ALA A 67 28.95 -15.34 29.14
C ALA A 67 29.60 -16.37 28.22
N GLY A 68 28.76 -17.11 27.49
CA GLY A 68 29.18 -18.16 26.59
C GLY A 68 28.34 -18.24 25.31
N ILE A 69 28.96 -18.70 24.23
CA ILE A 69 28.27 -19.02 22.98
C ILE A 69 28.56 -20.48 22.65
N ALA A 70 27.51 -21.27 22.54
CA ALA A 70 27.56 -22.64 22.05
C ALA A 70 26.91 -22.69 20.67
N TRP A 71 27.65 -23.10 19.66
CA TRP A 71 27.08 -23.35 18.35
C TRP A 71 26.94 -24.86 18.12
N VAL A 72 25.83 -25.27 17.53
CA VAL A 72 25.50 -26.68 17.28
C VAL A 72 25.54 -26.93 15.78
N GLU A 73 26.32 -27.94 15.39
CA GLU A 73 26.29 -28.45 14.03
C GLU A 73 25.16 -29.46 13.88
N VAL A 74 24.11 -29.08 13.14
CA VAL A 74 23.03 -29.98 12.77
C VAL A 74 23.41 -30.63 11.44
N GLN A 75 24.01 -31.83 11.49
CA GLN A 75 24.32 -32.56 10.27
C GLN A 75 23.04 -33.13 9.64
N PRO A 76 22.83 -32.96 8.32
CA PRO A 76 21.72 -33.60 7.64
C PRO A 76 21.87 -35.11 7.68
N SER A 77 20.80 -35.84 8.03
CA SER A 77 20.77 -37.28 7.79
C SER A 77 20.93 -37.57 6.30
N GLU A 78 21.74 -38.58 5.96
CA GLU A 78 22.13 -38.89 4.58
C GLU A 78 20.94 -38.83 3.62
N GLY A 79 21.03 -37.97 2.60
CA GLY A 79 20.03 -37.86 1.52
C GLY A 79 18.97 -36.78 1.66
N LYS A 80 18.89 -36.04 2.79
CA LYS A 80 17.93 -34.92 2.95
C LYS A 80 18.64 -33.58 3.12
N GLY A 81 18.90 -32.88 2.01
CA GLY A 81 19.32 -31.47 2.00
C GLY A 81 18.27 -30.47 2.56
N GLU A 82 17.24 -30.94 3.25
CA GLU A 82 16.18 -30.14 3.86
C GLU A 82 16.67 -29.38 5.09
N LEU A 83 17.63 -29.92 5.85
CA LEU A 83 18.14 -29.31 7.09
C LEU A 83 19.08 -28.11 6.85
N ALA A 84 19.60 -27.94 5.63
CA ALA A 84 20.38 -26.75 5.28
C ALA A 84 19.48 -25.53 5.01
N ARG A 85 18.21 -25.73 4.65
CA ARG A 85 17.29 -24.63 4.32
C ARG A 85 16.95 -23.83 5.58
N PRO A 86 16.91 -22.48 5.51
CA PRO A 86 16.87 -21.65 4.29
C PRO A 86 18.25 -21.32 3.69
N TYR A 87 19.34 -21.82 4.24
CA TYR A 87 20.71 -21.44 3.89
C TYR A 87 21.35 -22.39 2.88
N ASP A 88 22.36 -21.88 2.17
CA ASP A 88 23.15 -22.68 1.24
C ASP A 88 24.29 -23.41 1.96
N ALA A 89 24.57 -24.64 1.55
CA ALA A 89 25.62 -25.46 2.15
C ALA A 89 27.02 -24.80 2.07
N ALA A 90 27.32 -24.07 0.99
CA ALA A 90 28.59 -23.36 0.85
C ALA A 90 28.70 -22.18 1.81
N GLU A 91 27.60 -21.47 2.08
CA GLU A 91 27.56 -20.37 3.06
C GLU A 91 27.77 -20.90 4.49
N LEU A 92 27.15 -22.05 4.80
CA LEU A 92 27.35 -22.74 6.08
C LEU A 92 28.80 -23.25 6.24
N GLU A 93 29.41 -23.81 5.19
CA GLU A 93 30.80 -24.26 5.21
C GLU A 93 31.79 -23.10 5.45
N ALA A 94 31.58 -21.97 4.76
CA ALA A 94 32.39 -20.78 4.93
C ALA A 94 32.27 -20.22 6.37
N ALA A 95 31.04 -20.18 6.91
CA ALA A 95 30.80 -19.78 8.28
C ALA A 95 31.45 -20.75 9.30
N ARG A 96 31.34 -22.07 9.09
CA ARG A 96 31.98 -23.09 9.93
C ARG A 96 33.50 -22.90 9.97
N SER A 97 34.11 -22.73 8.79
CA SER A 97 35.54 -22.51 8.63
C SER A 97 36.03 -21.24 9.33
N ALA A 98 35.18 -20.21 9.44
CA ALA A 98 35.46 -18.99 10.18
C ALA A 98 35.33 -19.20 11.69
N LEU A 99 34.26 -19.84 12.15
CA LEU A 99 34.01 -20.11 13.57
C LEU A 99 35.09 -20.97 14.23
N GLN A 100 35.59 -21.99 13.55
CA GLN A 100 36.63 -22.88 14.08
C GLN A 100 37.95 -22.17 14.43
N ARG A 101 38.18 -20.96 13.89
CA ARG A 101 39.37 -20.14 14.16
C ARG A 101 39.18 -19.17 15.32
N LEU A 102 38.00 -19.12 15.91
CA LEU A 102 37.63 -18.16 16.95
C LEU A 102 37.49 -18.85 18.30
N ASP A 103 38.08 -18.21 19.30
CA ASP A 103 37.98 -18.53 20.73
C ASP A 103 37.01 -17.58 21.46
N ASN A 104 36.66 -16.43 20.86
CA ASN A 104 35.64 -15.51 21.35
C ASN A 104 35.00 -14.70 20.20
N ALA A 105 33.82 -14.16 20.47
CA ALA A 105 33.01 -13.37 19.53
C ALA A 105 33.02 -11.86 19.87
N SER A 106 34.13 -11.33 20.39
CA SER A 106 34.22 -9.88 20.64
C SER A 106 34.12 -9.08 19.33
N PRO A 107 33.51 -7.88 19.32
CA PRO A 107 33.36 -7.08 18.10
C PRO A 107 34.67 -6.85 17.34
N ARG A 108 35.78 -6.69 18.08
CA ARG A 108 37.12 -6.54 17.50
C ARG A 108 37.55 -7.79 16.72
N LYS A 109 37.45 -8.98 17.31
CA LYS A 109 37.82 -10.22 16.61
C LYS A 109 36.88 -10.52 15.45
N LEU A 110 35.58 -10.24 15.59
CA LEU A 110 34.63 -10.44 14.50
C LEU A 110 34.89 -9.51 13.31
N ALA A 111 35.34 -8.28 13.55
CA ALA A 111 35.69 -7.33 12.49
C ALA A 111 36.90 -7.77 11.65
N ASP A 112 37.83 -8.53 12.24
CA ASP A 112 39.03 -9.04 11.56
C ASP A 112 38.74 -10.28 10.69
N VAL A 113 37.52 -10.85 10.77
CA VAL A 113 37.14 -12.05 10.03
C VAL A 113 36.48 -11.68 8.71
N ALA A 114 37.16 -12.01 7.60
CA ALA A 114 36.61 -11.88 6.26
C ALA A 114 35.99 -13.21 5.79
N VAL A 115 34.66 -13.24 5.70
CA VAL A 115 33.92 -14.30 5.00
C VAL A 115 33.35 -13.71 3.72
N PRO A 116 33.64 -14.28 2.53
CA PRO A 116 33.10 -13.78 1.28
C PRO A 116 31.57 -13.78 1.32
N GLU A 117 30.97 -12.60 1.16
CA GLU A 117 29.52 -12.50 1.04
C GLU A 117 29.05 -13.10 -0.29
N ARG A 118 27.95 -13.83 -0.23
CA ARG A 118 27.28 -14.29 -1.43
C ARG A 118 26.75 -13.10 -2.22
N ARG A 119 27.20 -12.98 -3.47
CA ARG A 119 26.57 -12.06 -4.43
C ARG A 119 25.20 -12.59 -4.83
N VAL A 120 24.16 -12.09 -4.20
CA VAL A 120 22.78 -12.38 -4.60
C VAL A 120 22.41 -11.46 -5.76
N THR A 121 22.06 -12.03 -6.91
CA THR A 121 21.51 -11.26 -8.03
C THR A 121 20.06 -10.96 -7.72
N ARG A 122 19.75 -9.68 -7.49
CA ARG A 122 18.40 -9.22 -7.18
C ARG A 122 17.78 -8.55 -8.40
N PRO A 123 16.45 -8.63 -8.58
CA PRO A 123 15.76 -7.78 -9.54
C PRO A 123 16.04 -6.32 -9.17
N VAL A 124 16.73 -5.60 -10.05
CA VAL A 124 16.91 -4.15 -9.91
C VAL A 124 15.71 -3.48 -10.54
N LEU A 125 15.10 -2.53 -9.82
CA LEU A 125 14.03 -1.71 -10.37
C LEU A 125 14.56 -0.90 -11.56
N ARG A 126 14.13 -1.23 -12.77
CA ARG A 126 14.52 -0.48 -13.98
C ARG A 126 13.56 0.68 -14.17
N ARG A 127 13.98 1.64 -15.00
CA ARG A 127 13.14 2.79 -15.40
C ARG A 127 11.75 2.37 -15.88
N LYS A 128 11.66 1.35 -16.75
CA LYS A 128 10.38 0.84 -17.23
C LYS A 128 9.51 0.35 -16.07
N ASP A 129 10.10 -0.45 -15.19
CA ASP A 129 9.36 -1.02 -14.07
C ASP A 129 8.79 0.10 -13.19
N LEU A 130 9.59 1.13 -12.87
CA LEU A 130 9.15 2.30 -12.11
C LEU A 130 8.03 3.09 -12.81
N LEU A 131 8.10 3.28 -14.13
CA LEU A 131 7.04 3.97 -14.88
C LEU A 131 5.75 3.16 -14.93
N ASP A 132 5.85 1.83 -15.00
CA ASP A 132 4.70 0.94 -14.95
C ASP A 132 4.04 0.97 -13.55
N LEU A 133 4.78 1.27 -12.47
CA LEU A 133 4.24 1.47 -11.12
C LEU A 133 3.39 2.74 -10.95
N PHE A 134 3.43 3.68 -11.91
CA PHE A 134 2.76 4.97 -11.76
C PHE A 134 1.23 4.83 -11.86
N ASP A 135 0.73 3.97 -12.75
CA ASP A 135 -0.70 3.67 -12.83
C ASP A 135 -1.01 2.40 -12.04
N THR A 136 -1.70 2.56 -10.91
CA THR A 136 -2.13 1.47 -10.03
C THR A 136 -3.49 0.91 -10.39
N THR A 137 -4.02 1.25 -11.58
CA THR A 137 -5.25 0.67 -12.09
C THR A 137 -5.06 -0.84 -12.33
N PRO A 138 -5.95 -1.72 -11.80
CA PRO A 138 -5.88 -3.14 -12.07
C PRO A 138 -5.88 -3.43 -13.57
N ASP A 139 -5.19 -4.49 -13.99
CA ASP A 139 -5.15 -4.90 -15.39
C ASP A 139 -6.54 -5.36 -15.91
N LEU A 140 -6.62 -5.73 -17.19
CA LEU A 140 -7.89 -6.19 -17.79
C LEU A 140 -8.44 -7.48 -17.15
N ALA A 141 -7.61 -8.25 -16.44
CA ALA A 141 -8.02 -9.42 -15.67
C ALA A 141 -8.35 -9.06 -14.20
N GLY A 142 -8.31 -7.78 -13.84
CA GLY A 142 -8.55 -7.30 -12.48
C GLY A 142 -7.39 -7.56 -11.51
N LEU A 143 -6.19 -7.88 -12.00
CA LEU A 143 -5.02 -8.14 -11.17
C LEU A 143 -4.26 -6.84 -10.88
N ASP A 144 -3.87 -6.67 -9.61
CA ASP A 144 -2.98 -5.60 -9.19
C ASP A 144 -1.54 -5.84 -9.69
N LEU A 145 -0.76 -4.76 -9.76
CA LEU A 145 0.62 -4.83 -10.21
C LEU A 145 1.52 -5.52 -9.16
N ASP A 146 2.18 -6.61 -9.53
CA ASP A 146 3.05 -7.37 -8.63
C ASP A 146 4.41 -6.66 -8.40
N ILE A 147 4.51 -6.04 -7.21
CA ILE A 147 5.73 -5.40 -6.68
C ILE A 147 6.52 -6.30 -5.73
N SER A 148 6.05 -7.52 -5.47
CA SER A 148 6.62 -8.42 -4.44
C SER A 148 8.12 -8.67 -4.67
N ARG A 149 8.51 -8.77 -5.95
CA ARG A 149 9.91 -8.92 -6.41
C ARG A 149 10.87 -7.79 -6.03
N TYR A 150 10.36 -6.62 -5.63
CA TYR A 150 11.17 -5.45 -5.24
C TYR A 150 11.17 -5.18 -3.73
N ILE A 151 10.20 -5.74 -2.99
CA ILE A 151 10.07 -5.52 -1.54
C ILE A 151 10.81 -6.60 -0.75
N ARG A 152 10.93 -7.81 -1.30
CA ARG A 152 11.39 -8.98 -0.55
C ARG A 152 12.52 -9.72 -1.28
N ASP A 153 13.56 -10.06 -0.52
CA ASP A 153 14.61 -10.97 -0.96
C ASP A 153 14.17 -12.42 -0.72
N GLY A 154 13.72 -13.09 -1.77
CA GLY A 154 13.51 -14.54 -1.76
C GLY A 154 12.26 -15.02 -2.48
N GLU A 155 12.15 -16.33 -2.66
CA GLU A 155 10.89 -17.04 -2.97
C GLU A 155 9.97 -17.09 -1.74
N ASP A 156 9.91 -16.01 -0.96
CA ASP A 156 9.02 -15.91 0.21
C ASP A 156 7.60 -15.73 -0.28
N THR A 157 7.03 -16.89 -0.57
CA THR A 157 5.64 -17.11 -0.95
C THR A 157 4.75 -17.01 0.29
N ASP A 158 4.94 -16.04 1.18
CA ASP A 158 4.08 -15.93 2.35
C ASP A 158 2.68 -15.43 1.97
N VAL A 159 1.68 -15.93 2.68
CA VAL A 159 0.28 -15.49 2.65
C VAL A 159 -0.09 -14.95 4.03
N GLN A 160 -1.17 -14.18 4.07
CA GLN A 160 -1.73 -13.66 5.31
C GLN A 160 -3.03 -14.40 5.61
N VAL A 161 -3.17 -14.91 6.83
CA VAL A 161 -4.35 -15.67 7.25
C VAL A 161 -4.98 -14.99 8.46
N PHE A 162 -6.30 -14.90 8.47
CA PHE A 162 -7.07 -14.41 9.61
C PHE A 162 -8.34 -15.24 9.78
N TRP A 163 -8.95 -15.18 10.97
CA TRP A 163 -10.03 -16.09 11.36
C TRP A 163 -11.20 -15.34 11.97
N ARG A 164 -12.42 -15.74 11.59
CA ARG A 164 -13.68 -15.24 12.16
C ARG A 164 -14.68 -16.35 12.40
N ASP A 165 -15.66 -16.09 13.26
CA ASP A 165 -16.74 -17.05 13.49
C ASP A 165 -17.78 -16.91 12.37
N LEU A 166 -17.64 -17.72 11.33
CA LEU A 166 -18.58 -17.74 10.20
C LEU A 166 -19.73 -18.72 10.43
N GLN A 167 -19.70 -19.50 11.51
CA GLN A 167 -20.69 -20.56 11.81
C GLN A 167 -20.94 -21.50 10.61
N GLY A 168 -19.95 -21.68 9.73
CA GLY A 168 -20.03 -22.56 8.56
C GLY A 168 -20.78 -21.98 7.37
N LYS A 169 -21.09 -20.69 7.43
CA LYS A 169 -21.71 -19.94 6.34
C LYS A 169 -20.65 -19.21 5.53
N ARG A 170 -21.05 -18.70 4.37
CA ARG A 170 -20.23 -17.74 3.64
C ARG A 170 -20.17 -16.43 4.43
N PRO A 171 -19.04 -15.70 4.38
CA PRO A 171 -18.95 -14.36 4.95
C PRO A 171 -20.06 -13.46 4.42
N ASP A 172 -20.62 -12.62 5.28
CA ASP A 172 -21.54 -11.57 4.86
C ASP A 172 -20.82 -10.61 3.89
N PRO A 173 -21.48 -10.08 2.85
CA PRO A 173 -20.89 -9.04 2.00
C PRO A 173 -20.34 -7.83 2.80
N ASP A 174 -20.95 -7.49 3.93
CA ASP A 174 -20.54 -6.39 4.81
C ASP A 174 -19.47 -6.81 5.84
N GLU A 175 -19.04 -8.08 5.81
CA GLU A 175 -17.95 -8.58 6.66
C GLU A 175 -16.65 -7.81 6.34
N PRO A 176 -16.07 -7.08 7.30
CA PRO A 176 -14.98 -6.14 7.02
C PRO A 176 -13.69 -6.85 6.60
N LYS A 177 -12.74 -6.19 5.91
CA LYS A 177 -11.43 -6.83 5.68
C LYS A 177 -10.67 -7.01 7.00
N ALA A 178 -9.62 -7.83 6.95
CA ALA A 178 -8.76 -8.08 8.10
C ALA A 178 -8.11 -6.79 8.60
N GLY A 179 -8.22 -6.51 9.90
CA GLY A 179 -7.35 -5.55 10.56
C GLY A 179 -5.93 -6.08 10.66
N GLN A 180 -4.94 -5.18 10.65
CA GLN A 180 -3.52 -5.49 10.91
C GLN A 180 -3.30 -6.46 12.09
N PRO A 181 -3.98 -6.31 13.25
CA PRO A 181 -3.79 -7.21 14.38
C PRO A 181 -4.31 -8.64 14.18
N GLU A 182 -5.25 -8.86 13.25
CA GLU A 182 -5.84 -10.19 12.98
C GLU A 182 -4.92 -11.06 12.10
N LEU A 183 -4.04 -10.43 11.33
CA LEU A 183 -3.24 -11.06 10.29
C LEU A 183 -2.09 -11.91 10.88
N CYS A 184 -2.01 -13.16 10.43
CA CYS A 184 -0.89 -14.06 10.69
C CYS A 184 -0.18 -14.39 9.38
N GLN A 185 1.14 -14.18 9.32
CA GLN A 185 1.97 -14.54 8.14
C GLN A 185 2.30 -16.03 8.14
N VAL A 186 2.10 -16.69 7.00
CA VAL A 186 2.29 -18.12 6.82
C VAL A 186 2.91 -18.39 5.45
N SER A 187 3.93 -19.23 5.38
CA SER A 187 4.46 -19.73 4.10
C SER A 187 3.41 -20.46 3.28
N LEU A 188 3.22 -20.08 2.02
CA LEU A 188 2.25 -20.68 1.09
C LEU A 188 2.34 -22.20 0.97
N PRO A 189 3.53 -22.85 0.96
CA PRO A 189 3.58 -24.32 0.97
C PRO A 189 2.85 -24.92 2.18
N ARG A 190 3.17 -24.46 3.40
CA ARG A 190 2.50 -24.93 4.63
C ARG A 190 1.01 -24.56 4.65
N PHE A 191 0.63 -23.42 4.06
CA PHE A 191 -0.78 -23.07 3.93
C PHE A 191 -1.50 -24.03 2.96
N ARG A 192 -0.90 -24.36 1.81
CA ARG A 192 -1.43 -25.36 0.87
C ARG A 192 -1.57 -26.74 1.50
N ASP A 193 -0.58 -27.17 2.28
CA ASP A 193 -0.64 -28.44 3.02
C ASP A 193 -1.82 -28.44 4.00
N PHE A 194 -2.01 -27.33 4.73
CA PHE A 194 -3.16 -27.14 5.62
C PHE A 194 -4.50 -27.18 4.86
N LEU A 195 -4.62 -26.52 3.72
CA LEU A 195 -5.83 -26.59 2.89
C LEU A 195 -6.11 -28.01 2.39
N ALA A 196 -5.06 -28.75 2.00
CA ALA A 196 -5.18 -30.14 1.61
C ALA A 196 -5.63 -31.03 2.78
N ALA A 197 -5.16 -30.76 4.00
CA ALA A 197 -5.62 -31.43 5.22
C ALA A 197 -7.09 -31.11 5.53
N LEU A 198 -7.54 -29.86 5.36
CA LEU A 198 -8.94 -29.46 5.52
C LEU A 198 -9.87 -30.16 4.52
N LYS A 199 -9.46 -30.29 3.25
CA LYS A 199 -10.25 -30.99 2.21
C LYS A 199 -10.51 -32.47 2.52
N LYS A 200 -9.70 -33.11 3.37
CA LYS A 200 -9.89 -34.51 3.79
C LYS A 200 -10.92 -34.69 4.90
N ARG A 201 -11.45 -33.60 5.47
CA ARG A 201 -12.44 -33.65 6.55
C ARG A 201 -13.85 -33.90 6.04
N LYS A 202 -14.70 -34.45 6.91
CA LYS A 202 -16.13 -34.63 6.64
C LYS A 202 -16.87 -33.30 6.53
N GLU A 203 -16.50 -32.32 7.38
CA GLU A 203 -17.00 -30.95 7.31
C GLU A 203 -16.15 -30.16 6.33
N ARG A 204 -16.80 -29.45 5.41
CA ARG A 204 -16.15 -28.64 4.38
C ARG A 204 -15.90 -27.24 4.92
N PHE A 205 -14.64 -26.82 4.89
CA PHE A 205 -14.23 -25.44 5.19
C PHE A 205 -13.77 -24.77 3.90
N ASP A 206 -14.56 -23.82 3.42
CA ASP A 206 -14.15 -22.97 2.31
C ASP A 206 -13.25 -21.84 2.83
N VAL A 207 -12.33 -21.38 1.98
CA VAL A 207 -11.39 -20.30 2.28
C VAL A 207 -11.74 -19.11 1.41
N PHE A 208 -11.83 -17.93 2.00
CA PHE A 208 -12.31 -16.74 1.28
C PHE A 208 -11.19 -15.71 1.11
N THR A 209 -11.23 -14.97 0.00
CA THR A 209 -10.42 -13.77 -0.21
C THR A 209 -11.34 -12.63 -0.62
N TRP A 210 -10.94 -11.39 -0.32
CA TRP A 210 -11.71 -10.22 -0.72
C TRP A 210 -11.37 -9.85 -2.16
N ASP A 211 -12.38 -9.82 -3.04
CA ASP A 211 -12.26 -9.25 -4.37
C ASP A 211 -12.54 -7.75 -4.29
N SER A 212 -11.50 -6.92 -4.50
CA SER A 212 -11.60 -5.46 -4.40
C SER A 212 -12.42 -4.82 -5.51
N LEU A 213 -12.53 -5.49 -6.67
CA LEU A 213 -13.25 -5.01 -7.84
C LEU A 213 -14.74 -5.31 -7.71
N GLU A 214 -15.07 -6.57 -7.38
CA GLU A 214 -16.46 -7.02 -7.18
C GLU A 214 -17.02 -6.69 -5.79
N GLU A 215 -16.16 -6.29 -4.86
CA GLU A 215 -16.51 -5.94 -3.48
C GLU A 215 -17.27 -7.06 -2.76
N GLN A 216 -16.75 -8.28 -2.89
CA GLN A 216 -17.34 -9.47 -2.29
C GLN A 216 -16.27 -10.48 -1.87
N TRP A 217 -16.60 -11.28 -0.84
CA TRP A 217 -15.82 -12.44 -0.45
C TRP A 217 -16.00 -13.57 -1.46
N LYS A 218 -14.90 -13.97 -2.11
CA LYS A 218 -14.89 -15.09 -3.07
C LYS A 218 -14.18 -16.30 -2.49
N PRO A 219 -14.70 -17.53 -2.68
CA PRO A 219 -13.98 -18.74 -2.29
C PRO A 219 -12.74 -18.92 -3.18
N VAL A 220 -11.66 -19.44 -2.60
CA VAL A 220 -10.38 -19.67 -3.28
C VAL A 220 -9.90 -21.10 -3.09
N ASP A 221 -9.63 -21.78 -4.20
CA ASP A 221 -9.04 -23.11 -4.20
C ASP A 221 -7.51 -23.12 -4.25
N SER A 222 -6.92 -22.10 -4.89
CA SER A 222 -5.47 -22.03 -5.12
C SER A 222 -4.93 -20.72 -4.57
N PRO A 223 -4.37 -20.71 -3.34
CA PRO A 223 -3.77 -19.52 -2.77
C PRO A 223 -2.52 -19.08 -3.55
N ARG A 224 -2.28 -17.78 -3.53
CA ARG A 224 -1.20 -17.07 -4.23
C ARG A 224 -0.36 -16.29 -3.21
N PRO A 225 0.95 -16.13 -3.47
CA PRO A 225 1.82 -15.28 -2.65
C PRO A 225 1.23 -13.88 -2.42
N GLY A 226 1.37 -13.33 -1.22
CA GLY A 226 0.88 -12.00 -0.85
C GLY A 226 -0.63 -11.91 -0.58
N GLY A 227 -1.41 -12.94 -0.89
CA GLY A 227 -2.86 -12.94 -0.66
C GLY A 227 -3.24 -12.98 0.82
N ALA A 228 -4.38 -12.35 1.15
CA ALA A 228 -5.02 -12.42 2.46
C ALA A 228 -6.24 -13.35 2.41
N TYR A 229 -6.33 -14.27 3.37
CA TYR A 229 -7.31 -15.35 3.40
C TYR A 229 -8.07 -15.40 4.73
N LEU A 230 -9.39 -15.42 4.62
CA LEU A 230 -10.34 -15.58 5.72
C LEU A 230 -10.67 -17.06 5.90
N LEU A 231 -10.57 -17.52 7.14
CA LEU A 231 -10.97 -18.85 7.58
C LEU A 231 -12.01 -18.78 8.71
N ASP A 232 -12.84 -19.81 8.82
CA ASP A 232 -13.67 -20.04 10.00
C ASP A 232 -12.77 -20.44 11.20
N ILE A 233 -13.07 -19.95 12.41
CA ILE A 233 -12.33 -20.32 13.63
C ILE A 233 -12.28 -21.84 13.88
N ARG A 234 -13.29 -22.58 13.41
CA ARG A 234 -13.42 -24.04 13.53
C ARG A 234 -12.50 -24.79 12.56
N ALA A 235 -11.89 -24.10 11.59
CA ALA A 235 -10.89 -24.71 10.71
C ALA A 235 -9.57 -25.00 11.46
N GLY A 236 -9.22 -24.22 12.49
CA GLY A 236 -7.96 -24.36 13.23
C GLY A 236 -6.75 -23.74 12.52
N GLY A 237 -5.58 -24.34 12.74
CA GLY A 237 -4.31 -23.92 12.15
C GLY A 237 -3.52 -22.87 12.96
N TYR A 238 -4.07 -22.38 14.07
CA TYR A 238 -3.44 -21.35 14.90
C TYR A 238 -3.75 -21.48 16.40
N SER A 239 -2.77 -21.13 17.23
CA SER A 239 -2.89 -20.97 18.68
C SER A 239 -2.21 -19.67 19.13
N SER A 240 -2.79 -18.95 20.10
CA SER A 240 -2.16 -17.76 20.69
C SER A 240 -0.82 -18.06 21.40
N GLU A 241 -0.60 -19.31 21.82
CA GLU A 241 0.63 -19.72 22.51
C GLU A 241 1.76 -20.08 21.55
N SER A 242 1.42 -20.80 20.47
CA SER A 242 2.40 -21.39 19.55
C SER A 242 2.42 -20.73 18.16
N GLY A 243 1.50 -19.80 17.89
CA GLY A 243 1.32 -19.17 16.58
C GLY A 243 0.68 -20.12 15.57
N TRP A 244 1.10 -20.04 14.30
CA TRP A 244 0.66 -20.97 13.25
C TRP A 244 1.09 -22.40 13.55
N THR A 245 0.12 -23.27 13.81
CA THR A 245 0.33 -24.71 14.04
C THR A 245 0.24 -25.49 12.73
N GLY A 246 -0.60 -25.05 11.78
CA GLY A 246 -0.92 -25.82 10.58
C GLY A 246 -1.75 -27.09 10.85
N GLU A 247 -2.23 -27.26 12.08
CA GLU A 247 -3.03 -28.40 12.49
C GLU A 247 -4.52 -28.02 12.51
N PRO A 248 -5.40 -28.73 11.79
CA PRO A 248 -6.81 -28.37 11.78
C PRO A 248 -7.49 -28.70 13.11
N ALA A 249 -8.44 -27.87 13.54
CA ALA A 249 -9.00 -27.93 14.89
C ALA A 249 -9.80 -29.21 15.14
N ASN A 250 -9.89 -29.71 16.35
CA ASN A 250 -10.76 -30.85 16.67
C ASN A 250 -12.24 -30.36 16.77
N PRO A 251 -13.17 -30.86 15.93
CA PRO A 251 -14.56 -30.40 15.95
C PRO A 251 -15.27 -30.66 17.29
N GLN A 252 -14.84 -31.66 18.05
CA GLN A 252 -15.41 -32.03 19.34
C GLN A 252 -14.83 -31.23 20.52
N LEU A 253 -13.74 -30.47 20.32
CA LEU A 253 -13.06 -29.71 21.37
C LEU A 253 -13.01 -28.23 21.00
N GLN A 254 -13.92 -27.43 21.56
CA GLN A 254 -13.96 -25.97 21.31
C GLN A 254 -12.66 -25.25 21.65
N GLU A 255 -11.89 -25.75 22.63
CA GLU A 255 -10.57 -25.20 23.01
C GLU A 255 -9.54 -25.30 21.88
N SER A 256 -9.73 -26.21 20.93
CA SER A 256 -8.86 -26.34 19.76
C SER A 256 -9.19 -25.35 18.65
N TRP A 257 -10.31 -24.63 18.77
CA TRP A 257 -10.71 -23.62 17.80
C TRP A 257 -9.89 -22.35 18.00
N VAL A 258 -9.73 -21.62 16.91
CA VAL A 258 -8.96 -20.39 16.94
C VAL A 258 -9.73 -19.32 17.72
N LYS A 259 -9.12 -18.72 18.73
CA LYS A 259 -9.75 -17.60 19.45
C LYS A 259 -9.92 -16.40 18.50
N PRO A 260 -11.16 -15.92 18.26
CA PRO A 260 -11.38 -14.75 17.42
C PRO A 260 -10.79 -13.51 18.10
N LEU A 261 -10.14 -12.66 17.32
CA LEU A 261 -9.71 -11.33 17.77
C LEU A 261 -10.78 -10.34 17.34
N ILE A 262 -11.50 -9.78 18.31
CA ILE A 262 -12.36 -8.64 18.05
C ILE A 262 -11.46 -7.40 18.05
N CYS A 263 -11.22 -6.82 16.88
CA CYS A 263 -10.52 -5.55 16.77
C CYS A 263 -11.53 -4.40 16.87
N PRO A 264 -11.53 -3.59 17.96
CA PRO A 264 -12.34 -2.39 18.02
C PRO A 264 -11.84 -1.43 16.93
N GLY A 265 -12.69 -1.13 15.94
CA GLY A 265 -12.32 -0.32 14.76
C GLY A 265 -12.26 -1.09 13.44
N ALA A 266 -12.39 -2.43 13.45
CA ALA A 266 -12.63 -3.21 12.22
C ALA A 266 -14.05 -3.00 11.65
N SER A 267 -14.88 -2.17 12.28
CA SER A 267 -16.25 -1.85 11.85
C SER A 267 -16.33 -0.89 10.67
N SER A 268 -15.21 -0.45 10.10
CA SER A 268 -15.21 0.22 8.81
C SER A 268 -14.92 -0.85 7.74
N PRO A 269 -15.91 -1.23 6.91
CA PRO A 269 -15.66 -2.11 5.77
C PRO A 269 -14.66 -1.41 4.87
N SER A 270 -13.38 -1.74 5.00
CA SER A 270 -12.32 -1.06 4.28
C SER A 270 -12.64 -0.99 2.79
N GLY A 271 -12.61 0.23 2.24
CA GLY A 271 -13.08 0.57 0.92
C GLY A 271 -12.81 -0.48 -0.13
N GLY A 272 -13.87 -0.99 -0.73
CA GLY A 272 -13.81 -1.54 -2.07
C GLY A 272 -13.34 -0.48 -3.07
N TYR A 273 -13.19 -0.86 -4.33
CA TYR A 273 -12.84 0.10 -5.38
C TYR A 273 -13.81 1.32 -5.42
N SER A 274 -15.05 1.16 -4.96
CA SER A 274 -16.09 2.21 -4.87
C SER A 274 -16.25 2.85 -3.47
N GLY A 275 -15.39 2.52 -2.50
CA GLY A 275 -15.51 3.02 -1.14
C GLY A 275 -15.42 4.54 -1.03
N ASN A 276 -16.40 5.15 -0.33
CA ASN A 276 -16.52 6.60 -0.08
C ASN A 276 -16.61 6.90 1.44
N GLU A 277 -15.97 6.09 2.29
CA GLU A 277 -16.00 6.22 3.77
C GLU A 277 -15.62 7.61 4.28
N SER A 278 -14.68 8.29 3.61
CA SER A 278 -14.25 9.66 3.95
C SER A 278 -15.36 10.71 3.79
N CYS A 279 -16.52 10.32 3.25
CA CYS A 279 -17.69 11.17 3.14
C CYS A 279 -18.65 11.02 4.34
N PHE A 280 -18.51 9.99 5.19
CA PHE A 280 -19.42 9.72 6.30
C PHE A 280 -18.79 10.14 7.64
N LEU A 281 -18.73 11.45 7.89
CA LEU A 281 -18.06 12.03 9.05
C LEU A 281 -18.94 12.12 10.31
N GLN A 282 -20.15 11.54 10.29
CA GLN A 282 -21.19 11.75 11.31
C GLN A 282 -21.66 13.21 11.44
N ASN A 283 -21.16 14.12 10.59
CA ASN A 283 -21.56 15.52 10.49
C ASN A 283 -21.87 15.86 9.03
N TRP A 284 -22.87 16.72 8.82
CA TRP A 284 -23.22 17.23 7.50
C TRP A 284 -22.33 18.42 7.15
N VAL A 285 -21.68 18.38 5.99
CA VAL A 285 -20.86 19.49 5.47
C VAL A 285 -21.22 19.74 4.03
N SER A 286 -21.62 20.98 3.74
CA SER A 286 -22.05 21.38 2.39
C SER A 286 -20.87 21.29 1.41
N LEU A 287 -21.19 21.13 0.12
CA LEU A 287 -20.19 21.09 -0.94
C LEU A 287 -19.38 22.40 -1.00
N ALA A 288 -20.04 23.53 -0.80
CA ALA A 288 -19.41 24.85 -0.78
C ALA A 288 -18.46 25.02 0.42
N ASP A 289 -18.91 24.64 1.62
CA ASP A 289 -18.08 24.75 2.83
C ASP A 289 -16.86 23.87 2.76
N HIS A 290 -17.03 22.61 2.35
CA HIS A 290 -15.91 21.68 2.22
C HIS A 290 -14.89 22.18 1.20
N THR A 291 -15.35 22.64 0.04
CA THR A 291 -14.46 23.20 -1.00
C THR A 291 -13.69 24.40 -0.46
N ARG A 292 -14.34 25.32 0.26
CA ARG A 292 -13.69 26.46 0.90
C ARG A 292 -12.63 26.02 1.92
N HIS A 293 -12.92 25.03 2.77
CA HIS A 293 -11.93 24.51 3.72
C HIS A 293 -10.71 23.90 3.02
N VAL A 294 -10.91 23.16 1.92
CA VAL A 294 -9.81 22.59 1.13
C VAL A 294 -9.00 23.69 0.44
N GLU A 295 -9.65 24.74 -0.07
CA GLU A 295 -8.95 25.91 -0.62
C GLU A 295 -8.10 26.64 0.42
N GLU A 296 -8.60 26.82 1.65
CA GLU A 296 -7.87 27.41 2.78
C GLU A 296 -6.64 26.58 3.15
N GLU A 297 -6.78 25.26 3.33
CA GLU A 297 -5.66 24.35 3.61
C GLU A 297 -4.65 24.32 2.45
N THR A 298 -5.13 24.31 1.21
CA THR A 298 -4.27 24.36 0.02
C THR A 298 -3.49 25.66 -0.05
N ALA A 299 -4.13 26.81 0.22
CA ALA A 299 -3.48 28.10 0.25
C ALA A 299 -2.38 28.16 1.32
N GLY A 300 -2.64 27.60 2.52
CA GLY A 300 -1.65 27.49 3.59
C GLY A 300 -0.44 26.64 3.19
N LEU A 301 -0.67 25.46 2.60
CA LEU A 301 0.39 24.58 2.09
C LEU A 301 1.22 25.26 1.01
N VAL A 302 0.55 25.87 0.02
CA VAL A 302 1.21 26.55 -1.09
C VAL A 302 2.03 27.73 -0.61
N ALA A 303 1.52 28.54 0.33
CA ALA A 303 2.25 29.67 0.90
C ALA A 303 3.53 29.21 1.64
N ALA A 304 3.43 28.15 2.44
CA ALA A 304 4.57 27.59 3.16
C ALA A 304 5.67 27.07 2.21
N LEU A 305 5.27 26.32 1.17
CA LEU A 305 6.21 25.74 0.20
C LEU A 305 6.80 26.80 -0.75
N ALA A 306 6.03 27.82 -1.10
CA ALA A 306 6.52 28.95 -1.89
C ALA A 306 7.55 29.78 -1.12
N ALA A 307 7.35 29.99 0.19
CA ALA A 307 8.31 30.66 1.05
C ALA A 307 9.65 29.90 1.14
N GLY A 308 9.62 28.56 1.07
CA GLY A 308 10.80 27.70 1.00
C GLY A 308 11.43 27.56 -0.39
N GLY A 309 10.81 28.11 -1.45
CA GLY A 309 11.26 27.95 -2.83
C GLY A 309 11.05 26.55 -3.42
N GLU A 310 10.27 25.69 -2.75
CA GLU A 310 10.07 24.28 -3.12
C GLU A 310 8.97 24.09 -4.18
N LEU A 311 8.01 25.02 -4.25
CA LEU A 311 6.87 24.94 -5.16
C LEU A 311 6.84 26.12 -6.16
N PRO A 312 7.14 25.89 -7.44
CA PRO A 312 7.02 26.91 -8.48
C PRO A 312 5.57 27.36 -8.72
N GLU A 313 5.40 28.61 -9.18
CA GLU A 313 4.08 29.23 -9.40
C GLU A 313 3.14 28.44 -10.34
N PRO A 314 3.60 27.78 -11.43
CA PRO A 314 2.71 26.94 -12.23
C PRO A 314 2.06 25.80 -11.43
N GLY A 315 2.81 25.16 -10.52
CA GLY A 315 2.30 24.10 -9.65
C GLY A 315 1.40 24.63 -8.55
N ALA A 316 1.76 25.77 -7.95
CA ALA A 316 0.96 26.48 -6.97
C ALA A 316 -0.41 26.91 -7.53
N SER A 317 -0.41 27.49 -8.73
CA SER A 317 -1.63 27.88 -9.45
C SER A 317 -2.50 26.67 -9.75
N ALA A 318 -1.91 25.58 -10.26
CA ALA A 318 -2.63 24.35 -10.55
C ALA A 318 -3.27 23.73 -9.29
N LEU A 319 -2.58 23.73 -8.15
CA LEU A 319 -3.11 23.24 -6.87
C LEU A 319 -4.31 24.07 -6.40
N ARG A 320 -4.21 25.40 -6.44
CA ARG A 320 -5.34 26.30 -6.08
C ARG A 320 -6.56 26.03 -6.95
N THR A 321 -6.36 25.91 -8.26
CA THR A 321 -7.48 25.60 -9.17
C THR A 321 -8.02 24.20 -8.93
N ALA A 322 -7.17 23.20 -8.72
CA ALA A 322 -7.61 21.83 -8.47
C ALA A 322 -8.41 21.72 -7.17
N ALA A 323 -7.99 22.38 -6.09
CA ALA A 323 -8.72 22.43 -4.81
C ALA A 323 -10.16 22.91 -4.98
N ARG A 324 -10.39 23.90 -5.84
CA ARG A 324 -11.73 24.44 -6.10
C ARG A 324 -12.64 23.51 -6.92
N TRP A 325 -12.06 22.63 -7.73
CA TRP A 325 -12.81 21.75 -8.64
C TRP A 325 -12.87 20.29 -8.18
N HIS A 326 -12.03 19.87 -7.23
CA HIS A 326 -11.77 18.44 -6.94
C HIS A 326 -13.05 17.64 -6.66
N ASP A 327 -14.00 18.25 -5.94
CA ASP A 327 -15.20 17.61 -5.44
C ASP A 327 -16.49 18.00 -6.17
N LEU A 328 -16.41 18.80 -7.25
CA LEU A 328 -17.59 19.22 -8.01
C LEU A 328 -18.47 18.03 -8.46
N GLY A 329 -17.84 16.91 -8.82
CA GLY A 329 -18.51 15.67 -9.19
C GLY A 329 -19.35 15.03 -8.09
N LYS A 330 -19.18 15.41 -6.81
CA LYS A 330 -20.07 14.98 -5.73
C LYS A 330 -21.49 15.52 -5.91
N ALA A 331 -21.67 16.62 -6.66
CA ALA A 331 -22.99 17.13 -6.99
C ALA A 331 -23.80 16.23 -7.94
N HIS A 332 -23.17 15.19 -8.51
CA HIS A 332 -23.86 14.22 -9.35
C HIS A 332 -24.99 13.52 -8.57
N ALA A 333 -26.14 13.32 -9.22
CA ALA A 333 -27.36 12.81 -8.58
C ALA A 333 -27.16 11.47 -7.86
N VAL A 334 -26.39 10.55 -8.44
CA VAL A 334 -26.07 9.24 -7.82
C VAL A 334 -25.28 9.41 -6.51
N PHE A 335 -24.39 10.39 -6.44
CA PHE A 335 -23.57 10.63 -5.27
C PHE A 335 -24.36 11.36 -4.17
N GLN A 336 -25.16 12.37 -4.55
CA GLN A 336 -26.07 13.03 -3.60
C GLN A 336 -27.10 12.06 -3.01
N ALA A 337 -27.68 11.17 -3.83
CA ALA A 337 -28.58 10.13 -3.34
C ALA A 337 -27.90 9.19 -2.32
N MET A 338 -26.63 8.85 -2.52
CA MET A 338 -25.84 8.09 -1.55
C MET A 338 -25.64 8.84 -0.23
N LEU A 339 -25.36 10.15 -0.27
CA LEU A 339 -25.13 10.94 0.94
C LEU A 339 -26.40 11.24 1.72
N VAL A 340 -27.49 11.56 1.02
CA VAL A 340 -28.77 11.99 1.60
C VAL A 340 -29.62 10.80 2.03
N GLY A 341 -29.53 9.66 1.32
CA GLY A 341 -30.36 8.49 1.57
C GLY A 341 -31.86 8.84 1.56
N GLU A 342 -32.60 8.37 2.56
CA GLU A 342 -34.03 8.64 2.71
C GLU A 342 -34.33 9.92 3.53
N ASN A 343 -33.31 10.71 3.89
CA ASN A 343 -33.49 11.87 4.76
C ASN A 343 -34.04 13.10 4.00
N GLN A 344 -35.36 13.30 4.07
CA GLN A 344 -36.05 14.39 3.39
C GLN A 344 -35.61 15.79 3.86
N GLU A 345 -35.18 15.95 5.11
CA GLU A 345 -34.76 17.26 5.66
C GLU A 345 -33.46 17.78 5.04
N GLN A 346 -32.67 16.88 4.44
CA GLN A 346 -31.37 17.22 3.84
C GLN A 346 -31.47 17.39 2.32
N GLN A 347 -32.68 17.31 1.76
CA GLN A 347 -32.94 17.59 0.35
C GLN A 347 -32.87 19.10 0.08
N GLY A 348 -32.21 19.49 -1.02
CA GLY A 348 -32.09 20.89 -1.44
C GLY A 348 -30.74 21.54 -1.17
N THR A 349 -29.89 20.93 -0.35
CA THR A 349 -28.47 21.30 -0.18
C THR A 349 -27.58 20.28 -0.87
N LEU A 350 -26.54 20.75 -1.57
CA LEU A 350 -25.50 19.87 -2.09
C LEU A 350 -24.49 19.57 -0.98
N TRP A 351 -24.32 18.28 -0.67
CA TRP A 351 -23.46 17.82 0.41
C TRP A 351 -22.13 17.29 -0.13
N ALA A 352 -21.03 17.62 0.56
CA ALA A 352 -19.74 16.94 0.37
C ALA A 352 -19.53 15.80 1.37
N LYS A 353 -20.07 15.97 2.59
CA LYS A 353 -20.01 14.99 3.68
C LYS A 353 -21.40 14.78 4.26
N SER A 354 -21.69 13.54 4.64
CA SER A 354 -22.96 13.07 5.20
C SER A 354 -22.84 12.83 6.70
N GLY A 355 -23.91 13.18 7.43
CA GLY A 355 -24.10 12.81 8.82
C GLY A 355 -24.46 11.33 9.03
N GLN A 356 -24.68 10.57 7.95
CA GLN A 356 -24.98 9.14 8.05
C GLN A 356 -23.75 8.31 8.43
N ARG A 357 -23.98 7.05 8.84
CA ARG A 357 -22.91 6.10 9.20
C ARG A 357 -22.22 5.49 7.98
N ALA A 358 -22.98 5.22 6.92
CA ALA A 358 -22.51 4.62 5.68
C ALA A 358 -23.57 4.83 4.60
N GLY A 359 -23.18 4.61 3.34
CA GLY A 359 -24.04 4.63 2.18
C GLY A 359 -23.30 4.08 0.97
N ARG A 360 -24.04 3.55 -0.01
CA ARG A 360 -23.48 3.00 -1.24
C ARG A 360 -24.14 3.65 -2.45
N CYS A 361 -23.33 4.03 -3.44
CA CYS A 361 -23.85 4.50 -4.72
C CYS A 361 -24.68 3.39 -5.39
N SER A 362 -25.80 3.77 -6.00
CA SER A 362 -26.63 2.84 -6.77
C SER A 362 -25.91 2.31 -8.02
N ARG A 363 -25.00 3.12 -8.60
CA ARG A 363 -24.12 2.71 -9.68
C ARG A 363 -22.81 2.16 -9.12
N ARG A 364 -22.43 0.96 -9.57
CA ARG A 364 -21.14 0.36 -9.24
C ARG A 364 -20.00 1.22 -9.78
N HIS A 365 -18.86 1.16 -9.10
CA HIS A 365 -17.61 1.84 -9.48
C HIS A 365 -17.67 3.36 -9.59
N PHE A 366 -18.77 4.02 -9.18
CA PHE A 366 -18.96 5.46 -9.32
C PHE A 366 -17.83 6.28 -8.67
N ARG A 367 -17.19 7.15 -9.45
CA ARG A 367 -16.07 8.02 -9.02
C ARG A 367 -16.41 9.48 -9.30
N HIS A 368 -16.58 10.26 -8.24
CA HIS A 368 -16.88 11.69 -8.36
C HIS A 368 -15.68 12.49 -8.91
N GLU A 369 -14.45 12.07 -8.62
CA GLU A 369 -13.25 12.72 -9.15
C GLU A 369 -13.16 12.72 -10.68
N LEU A 370 -13.73 11.69 -11.33
CA LEU A 370 -13.78 11.60 -12.78
C LEU A 370 -14.77 12.62 -13.32
N ALA A 371 -15.96 12.70 -12.73
CA ALA A 371 -16.94 13.72 -13.07
C ALA A 371 -16.38 15.15 -12.89
N SER A 372 -15.66 15.41 -11.79
CA SER A 372 -14.97 16.68 -11.55
C SER A 372 -13.93 17.00 -12.64
N ALA A 373 -13.11 16.02 -13.03
CA ALA A 373 -12.06 16.22 -14.03
C ALA A 373 -12.62 16.46 -15.45
N LEU A 374 -13.67 15.73 -15.82
CA LEU A 374 -14.40 15.96 -17.08
C LEU A 374 -15.02 17.36 -17.10
N ALA A 375 -15.67 17.76 -16.00
CA ALA A 375 -16.24 19.09 -15.86
C ALA A 375 -15.17 20.19 -16.01
N TRP A 376 -14.01 20.04 -15.36
CA TRP A 376 -12.89 20.97 -15.53
C TRP A 376 -12.43 21.07 -16.99
N LEU A 377 -12.28 19.94 -17.69
CA LEU A 377 -11.83 19.95 -19.09
C LEU A 377 -12.89 20.52 -20.06
N GLN A 378 -14.17 20.47 -19.72
CA GLN A 378 -15.25 21.02 -20.54
C GLN A 378 -15.54 22.49 -20.24
N ALA A 379 -15.44 22.90 -18.98
CA ALA A 379 -15.98 24.16 -18.47
C ALA A 379 -14.93 25.08 -17.82
N GLY A 380 -13.76 24.55 -17.48
CA GLY A 380 -12.65 25.35 -16.95
C GLY A 380 -12.07 26.31 -18.01
N ALA A 381 -11.40 27.37 -17.55
CA ALA A 381 -10.86 28.43 -18.40
C ALA A 381 -9.88 27.89 -19.46
N ALA A 382 -10.22 28.08 -20.75
CA ALA A 382 -9.48 27.50 -21.89
C ALA A 382 -7.99 27.89 -21.93
N ASN A 383 -7.67 29.09 -21.45
CA ASN A 383 -6.33 29.66 -21.38
C ASN A 383 -5.62 29.43 -20.04
N GLN A 384 -6.21 28.67 -19.10
CA GLN A 384 -5.58 28.37 -17.82
C GLN A 384 -4.25 27.65 -18.06
N ALA A 385 -3.18 28.19 -17.51
CA ALA A 385 -1.88 27.52 -17.48
C ALA A 385 -2.02 26.17 -16.76
N GLU A 386 -1.27 25.16 -17.19
CA GLU A 386 -1.27 23.86 -16.51
C GLU A 386 -2.65 23.17 -16.50
N ARG A 387 -3.52 23.43 -17.50
CA ARG A 387 -4.87 22.85 -17.61
C ARG A 387 -4.93 21.34 -17.43
N ASP A 388 -4.00 20.61 -18.06
CA ASP A 388 -3.93 19.14 -17.96
C ASP A 388 -3.43 18.68 -16.57
N LEU A 389 -2.57 19.47 -15.91
CA LEU A 389 -2.14 19.20 -14.54
C LEU A 389 -3.29 19.40 -13.55
N VAL A 390 -4.09 20.45 -13.71
CA VAL A 390 -5.31 20.65 -12.90
C VAL A 390 -6.26 19.45 -13.08
N ALA A 391 -6.49 19.02 -14.33
CA ALA A 391 -7.32 17.84 -14.61
C ALA A 391 -6.78 16.58 -13.93
N TYR A 392 -5.45 16.35 -13.99
CA TYR A 392 -4.79 15.24 -13.31
C TYR A 392 -4.98 15.30 -11.80
N LEU A 393 -4.71 16.44 -11.16
CA LEU A 393 -4.82 16.59 -9.71
C LEU A 393 -6.26 16.36 -9.22
N VAL A 394 -7.24 16.92 -9.95
CA VAL A 394 -8.67 16.69 -9.70
C VAL A 394 -9.02 15.22 -9.84
N ALA A 395 -8.57 14.51 -10.88
CA ALA A 395 -8.86 13.09 -11.03
C ALA A 395 -8.11 12.20 -10.03
N ALA A 396 -6.90 12.58 -9.63
CA ALA A 396 -6.02 11.72 -8.86
C ALA A 396 -6.15 11.89 -7.34
N HIS A 397 -6.97 12.81 -6.82
CA HIS A 397 -7.00 13.12 -5.39
C HIS A 397 -7.35 11.92 -4.48
N HIS A 398 -8.16 10.96 -4.96
CA HIS A 398 -8.38 9.67 -4.28
C HIS A 398 -7.40 8.55 -4.67
N GLY A 399 -6.57 8.76 -5.69
CA GLY A 399 -5.54 7.83 -6.17
C GLY A 399 -6.06 6.71 -7.07
N LYS A 400 -7.28 6.83 -7.62
CA LYS A 400 -7.94 5.79 -8.41
C LYS A 400 -8.05 6.09 -9.90
N VAL A 401 -7.91 7.36 -10.30
CA VAL A 401 -7.88 7.78 -11.71
C VAL A 401 -6.58 8.53 -11.96
N ARG A 402 -5.64 7.88 -12.66
CA ARG A 402 -4.37 8.48 -13.12
C ARG A 402 -4.28 8.44 -14.64
N LEU A 403 -3.56 7.47 -15.23
CA LEU A 403 -3.31 7.46 -16.68
C LEU A 403 -4.50 7.01 -17.52
N SER A 404 -5.29 6.03 -17.03
CA SER A 404 -6.35 5.40 -17.81
C SER A 404 -7.75 5.73 -17.30
N ILE A 405 -8.61 6.24 -18.20
CA ILE A 405 -10.07 6.22 -18.06
C ILE A 405 -10.59 5.13 -18.99
N ARG A 406 -11.17 4.07 -18.41
CA ARG A 406 -11.79 2.96 -19.14
C ARG A 406 -12.89 2.34 -18.30
N SER A 407 -13.79 1.62 -18.97
CA SER A 407 -14.73 0.73 -18.31
C SER A 407 -13.98 -0.39 -17.59
N LEU A 408 -14.43 -0.74 -16.40
CA LEU A 408 -13.96 -1.91 -15.65
C LEU A 408 -14.57 -3.22 -16.18
N PRO A 409 -13.96 -4.38 -15.92
CA PRO A 409 -14.59 -5.66 -16.20
C PRO A 409 -15.99 -5.74 -15.58
N GLY A 410 -17.02 -6.05 -16.38
CA GLY A 410 -18.41 -6.14 -15.93
C GLY A 410 -19.13 -4.79 -15.80
N GLU A 411 -18.51 -3.69 -16.18
CA GLU A 411 -19.14 -2.37 -16.20
C GLU A 411 -19.92 -2.15 -17.51
N GLU A 412 -21.24 -2.24 -17.43
CA GLU A 412 -22.16 -2.03 -18.54
C GLU A 412 -23.03 -0.77 -18.33
N PRO A 413 -23.52 -0.12 -19.40
CA PRO A 413 -24.50 0.95 -19.30
C PRO A 413 -25.74 0.52 -18.51
N PRO A 414 -26.30 1.38 -17.64
CA PRO A 414 -27.54 1.07 -16.94
C PRO A 414 -28.70 0.78 -17.90
N ALA A 415 -29.71 0.05 -17.41
CA ALA A 415 -30.91 -0.23 -18.18
C ALA A 415 -31.56 1.07 -18.71
N GLY A 416 -31.83 1.11 -20.02
CA GLY A 416 -32.38 2.29 -20.71
C GLY A 416 -31.36 3.08 -21.52
N PHE A 417 -30.06 2.83 -21.34
CA PHE A 417 -29.01 3.33 -22.23
C PHE A 417 -28.72 2.34 -23.37
N ALA A 418 -28.25 2.85 -24.50
CA ALA A 418 -27.80 1.99 -25.60
C ALA A 418 -26.54 1.22 -25.17
N LEU A 419 -26.39 -0.02 -25.62
CA LEU A 419 -25.27 -0.90 -25.22
C LEU A 419 -23.89 -0.34 -25.62
N ASP A 420 -23.84 0.52 -26.64
CA ASP A 420 -22.64 1.20 -27.13
C ASP A 420 -22.38 2.56 -26.44
N THR A 421 -23.21 2.94 -25.46
CA THR A 421 -23.00 4.16 -24.68
C THR A 421 -21.69 4.05 -23.89
N ARG A 422 -20.86 5.10 -23.95
CA ARG A 422 -19.60 5.13 -23.20
C ARG A 422 -19.88 5.16 -21.71
N VAL A 423 -19.16 4.33 -20.96
CA VAL A 423 -19.22 4.25 -19.50
C VAL A 423 -17.81 4.10 -18.96
N ALA A 424 -17.48 4.85 -17.90
CA ALA A 424 -16.25 4.64 -17.18
C ALA A 424 -16.43 5.02 -15.71
N ARG A 425 -16.06 4.10 -14.81
CA ARG A 425 -16.03 4.37 -13.37
C ARG A 425 -17.36 4.92 -12.83
N GLY A 426 -18.47 4.28 -13.22
CA GLY A 426 -19.86 4.58 -12.89
C GLY A 426 -20.44 5.85 -13.54
N ILE A 427 -19.65 6.59 -14.30
CA ILE A 427 -20.10 7.72 -15.12
C ILE A 427 -20.53 7.20 -16.49
N VAL A 428 -21.66 7.70 -16.99
CA VAL A 428 -22.24 7.39 -18.29
C VAL A 428 -22.18 8.64 -19.17
N GLU A 429 -21.94 8.48 -20.48
CA GLU A 429 -21.92 9.59 -21.44
C GLU A 429 -23.24 10.39 -21.34
N GLY A 430 -23.11 11.70 -21.17
CA GLY A 430 -24.25 12.61 -21.05
C GLY A 430 -24.85 12.71 -19.67
N ASP A 431 -24.30 12.06 -18.64
CA ASP A 431 -24.64 12.34 -17.24
C ASP A 431 -24.53 13.84 -16.94
N GLU A 432 -25.38 14.35 -16.05
CA GLU A 432 -25.47 15.80 -15.79
C GLU A 432 -24.93 16.18 -14.42
N LEU A 433 -24.18 17.28 -14.38
CA LEU A 433 -23.90 18.03 -13.16
C LEU A 433 -24.84 19.24 -13.05
N PRO A 434 -25.51 19.43 -11.91
CA PRO A 434 -26.49 20.50 -11.73
C PRO A 434 -25.84 21.88 -11.78
N ALA A 435 -26.54 22.87 -12.34
CA ALA A 435 -26.07 24.25 -12.47
C ALA A 435 -25.81 24.89 -11.09
N GLU A 436 -26.61 24.48 -10.10
CA GLU A 436 -26.53 24.87 -8.70
C GLU A 436 -25.17 24.54 -8.09
N ALA A 437 -24.50 23.48 -8.55
CA ALA A 437 -23.17 23.13 -8.07
C ALA A 437 -22.11 24.14 -8.51
N PHE A 438 -22.19 24.60 -9.77
CA PHE A 438 -21.28 25.63 -10.28
C PHE A 438 -21.52 26.96 -9.56
N ALA A 439 -22.79 27.31 -9.33
CA ALA A 439 -23.15 28.50 -8.56
C ALA A 439 -22.65 28.42 -7.11
N ALA A 440 -22.82 27.28 -6.43
CA ALA A 440 -22.42 27.08 -5.04
C ALA A 440 -20.89 27.20 -4.84
N LEU A 441 -20.11 26.81 -5.85
CA LEU A 441 -18.64 26.93 -5.84
C LEU A 441 -18.14 28.25 -6.45
N GLU A 442 -19.05 29.17 -6.77
CA GLU A 442 -18.79 30.46 -7.43
C GLU A 442 -18.00 30.33 -8.75
N LEU A 443 -18.13 29.18 -9.42
CA LEU A 443 -17.51 28.90 -10.72
C LEU A 443 -18.19 29.71 -11.81
N ASP A 444 -17.53 29.87 -12.97
CA ASP A 444 -17.94 30.78 -14.05
C ASP A 444 -19.47 30.93 -14.21
N SER A 445 -19.93 32.18 -14.07
CA SER A 445 -21.32 32.62 -14.22
C SER A 445 -22.04 32.10 -15.47
N SER A 446 -21.31 31.82 -16.56
CA SER A 446 -21.90 31.30 -17.79
C SER A 446 -22.45 29.86 -17.64
N LEU A 447 -21.93 29.11 -16.67
CA LEU A 447 -22.30 27.71 -16.39
C LEU A 447 -23.29 27.59 -15.22
N SER A 448 -23.48 28.64 -14.44
CA SER A 448 -24.38 28.67 -13.27
C SER A 448 -25.87 28.61 -13.64
N HIS A 449 -26.22 28.51 -14.93
CA HIS A 449 -27.60 28.59 -15.42
C HIS A 449 -28.08 27.36 -16.19
N LYS A 450 -27.20 26.39 -16.52
CA LYS A 450 -27.59 25.16 -17.23
C LYS A 450 -26.79 23.96 -16.70
N PRO A 451 -27.42 22.78 -16.58
CA PRO A 451 -26.69 21.55 -16.26
C PRO A 451 -25.59 21.27 -17.28
N LEU A 452 -24.43 20.83 -16.80
CA LEU A 452 -23.31 20.42 -17.65
C LEU A 452 -23.42 18.92 -17.94
N LYS A 453 -23.55 18.56 -19.22
CA LYS A 453 -23.47 17.16 -19.69
C LYS A 453 -22.02 16.71 -19.76
N LEU A 454 -21.67 15.67 -19.01
CA LEU A 454 -20.35 15.06 -18.97
C LEU A 454 -20.06 14.31 -20.27
N ASN A 455 -18.91 14.61 -20.87
CA ASN A 455 -18.47 13.99 -22.12
C ASN A 455 -17.37 12.95 -21.86
N LEU A 456 -17.67 11.67 -22.10
CA LEU A 456 -16.72 10.57 -21.90
C LEU A 456 -15.87 10.27 -23.13
N GLY A 457 -16.05 11.01 -24.23
CA GLY A 457 -15.24 10.89 -25.43
C GLY A 457 -13.74 10.91 -25.13
N LEU A 458 -13.27 11.60 -24.07
CA LEU A 458 -11.85 11.64 -23.67
C LEU A 458 -11.23 10.27 -23.36
N MET A 459 -12.04 9.24 -23.10
CA MET A 459 -11.57 7.86 -22.92
C MET A 459 -11.09 7.22 -24.24
N GLU A 460 -11.57 7.70 -25.39
CA GLU A 460 -11.17 7.17 -26.69
C GLU A 460 -9.76 7.62 -27.06
N MET A 461 -8.95 6.69 -27.56
CA MET A 461 -7.60 6.97 -28.02
C MET A 461 -7.60 7.93 -29.21
N GLY A 462 -6.53 8.72 -29.33
CA GLY A 462 -6.31 9.62 -30.46
C GLY A 462 -6.63 11.09 -30.14
N TRP A 463 -6.75 11.86 -31.21
CA TRP A 463 -7.06 13.29 -31.17
C TRP A 463 -8.26 13.56 -32.07
N GLU A 464 -9.12 14.47 -31.63
CA GLU A 464 -10.29 14.92 -32.39
C GLU A 464 -10.44 16.43 -32.25
N ALA A 465 -10.81 17.13 -33.32
CA ALA A 465 -10.83 18.60 -33.34
C ALA A 465 -11.75 19.23 -32.27
N ALA A 466 -12.89 18.61 -31.97
CA ALA A 466 -13.84 19.09 -30.98
C ALA A 466 -13.42 18.79 -29.53
N ARG A 467 -12.64 17.73 -29.31
CA ARG A 467 -12.30 17.15 -28.00
C ARG A 467 -10.84 17.39 -27.57
N GLY A 468 -9.97 17.65 -28.54
CA GLY A 468 -8.53 17.63 -28.39
C GLY A 468 -7.97 16.23 -28.19
N SER A 469 -6.84 16.14 -27.48
CA SER A 469 -6.17 14.87 -27.17
C SER A 469 -6.98 14.02 -26.19
N SER A 470 -6.87 12.69 -26.32
CA SER A 470 -7.40 11.75 -25.34
C SER A 470 -6.84 11.97 -23.94
N TRP A 471 -7.54 11.48 -22.92
CA TRP A 471 -7.07 11.50 -21.54
C TRP A 471 -5.68 10.85 -21.42
N LEU A 472 -5.52 9.65 -21.97
CA LEU A 472 -4.26 8.92 -21.93
C LEU A 472 -3.10 9.73 -22.53
N ALA A 473 -3.33 10.39 -23.68
CA ALA A 473 -2.31 11.20 -24.33
C ALA A 473 -1.92 12.43 -23.47
N ARG A 474 -2.90 13.11 -22.86
CA ARG A 474 -2.67 14.23 -21.94
C ARG A 474 -1.84 13.80 -20.73
N MET A 475 -2.25 12.70 -20.09
CA MET A 475 -1.60 12.23 -18.86
C MET A 475 -0.20 11.66 -19.10
N ILE A 476 0.02 10.98 -20.23
CA ILE A 476 1.37 10.55 -20.65
C ILE A 476 2.26 11.76 -20.89
N ALA A 477 1.79 12.77 -21.64
CA ALA A 477 2.57 13.99 -21.89
C ALA A 477 2.91 14.73 -20.59
N LEU A 478 1.98 14.76 -19.64
CA LEU A 478 2.18 15.34 -18.32
C LEU A 478 3.23 14.57 -17.51
N ARG A 479 3.10 13.24 -17.43
CA ARG A 479 4.07 12.34 -16.76
C ARG A 479 5.46 12.47 -17.37
N ASP A 480 5.56 12.55 -18.69
CA ASP A 480 6.85 12.64 -19.37
C ASP A 480 7.50 14.02 -19.18
N ARG A 481 6.71 15.08 -19.00
CA ARG A 481 7.22 16.43 -18.71
C ARG A 481 7.67 16.61 -17.26
N LEU A 482 6.85 16.20 -16.28
CA LEU A 482 7.08 16.43 -14.85
C LEU A 482 7.74 15.25 -14.14
N GLY A 483 7.65 14.06 -14.71
CA GLY A 483 8.06 12.82 -14.06
C GLY A 483 7.01 12.29 -13.05
N PRO A 484 7.08 11.00 -12.71
CA PRO A 484 6.12 10.37 -11.80
C PRO A 484 6.19 10.92 -10.37
N PHE A 485 7.38 11.28 -9.89
CA PHE A 485 7.56 11.74 -8.51
C PHE A 485 6.99 13.13 -8.26
N GLN A 486 7.20 14.07 -9.19
CA GLN A 486 6.65 15.41 -9.07
C GLN A 486 5.11 15.38 -9.13
N LEU A 487 4.54 14.56 -10.02
CA LEU A 487 3.10 14.35 -10.07
C LEU A 487 2.54 13.73 -8.80
N ALA A 488 3.18 12.68 -8.28
CA ALA A 488 2.78 12.05 -7.02
C ALA A 488 2.89 13.02 -5.83
N TRP A 489 3.91 13.89 -5.82
CA TRP A 489 4.07 14.91 -4.79
C TRP A 489 2.95 15.96 -4.85
N LEU A 490 2.61 16.48 -6.03
CA LEU A 490 1.50 17.42 -6.19
C LEU A 490 0.14 16.77 -5.86
N GLU A 491 -0.08 15.51 -6.28
CA GLU A 491 -1.24 14.69 -5.90
C GLU A 491 -1.35 14.57 -4.37
N MET A 492 -0.24 14.28 -3.70
CA MET A 492 -0.16 14.18 -2.25
C MET A 492 -0.50 15.51 -1.56
N LEU A 493 -0.05 16.65 -2.08
CA LEU A 493 -0.36 17.97 -1.49
C LEU A 493 -1.86 18.26 -1.50
N LEU A 494 -2.54 18.03 -2.63
CA LEU A 494 -3.99 18.22 -2.71
C LEU A 494 -4.73 17.24 -1.79
N ARG A 495 -4.33 15.97 -1.80
CA ARG A 495 -4.91 14.95 -0.92
C ARG A 495 -4.70 15.26 0.57
N ALA A 496 -3.55 15.84 0.92
CA ALA A 496 -3.27 16.28 2.29
C ALA A 496 -4.17 17.44 2.69
N ALA A 497 -4.41 18.41 1.80
CA ALA A 497 -5.35 19.50 2.06
C ALA A 497 -6.78 19.00 2.30
N ASP A 498 -7.29 18.12 1.41
CA ASP A 498 -8.62 17.48 1.58
C ASP A 498 -8.71 16.69 2.90
N GLY A 499 -7.68 15.90 3.21
CA GLY A 499 -7.63 15.13 4.45
C GLY A 499 -7.63 16.01 5.71
N ARG A 500 -6.91 17.14 5.70
CA ARG A 500 -6.87 18.10 6.82
C ARG A 500 -8.20 18.82 7.02
N ALA A 501 -8.80 19.30 5.93
CA ALA A 501 -10.13 19.90 5.94
C ALA A 501 -11.17 18.91 6.51
N SER A 502 -11.18 17.68 6.00
CA SER A 502 -12.07 16.61 6.46
C SER A 502 -11.86 16.27 7.95
N ALA A 503 -10.61 16.26 8.43
CA ALA A 503 -10.30 16.01 9.83
C ALA A 503 -10.80 17.14 10.76
N ALA A 504 -10.70 18.40 10.32
CA ALA A 504 -11.25 19.54 11.06
C ALA A 504 -12.79 19.50 11.11
N GLU A 505 -13.44 19.12 10.01
CA GLU A 505 -14.90 18.99 9.88
C GLU A 505 -15.51 17.88 10.76
N ALA A 506 -14.77 16.80 11.00
CA ALA A 506 -15.20 15.70 11.87
C ALA A 506 -15.38 16.13 13.35
N GLY A 507 -14.87 17.32 13.72
CA GLY A 507 -14.86 17.82 15.11
C GLY A 507 -13.88 17.05 16.01
N PRO A 508 -13.68 17.47 17.27
CA PRO A 508 -12.90 16.70 18.22
C PRO A 508 -13.64 15.37 18.44
N ALA A 509 -13.09 14.28 17.89
CA ALA A 509 -13.59 12.95 18.17
C ALA A 509 -13.83 12.84 19.67
N LYS A 510 -15.05 12.47 20.10
CA LYS A 510 -15.23 11.85 21.41
C LYS A 510 -14.22 10.70 21.38
N ARG A 511 -13.09 10.87 22.08
CA ARG A 511 -12.14 9.80 22.32
C ARG A 511 -12.97 8.67 22.88
N ALA A 512 -13.36 7.72 22.04
CA ALA A 512 -13.80 6.44 22.51
C ALA A 512 -12.66 6.00 23.42
N ASP A 513 -12.98 5.77 24.69
CA ASP A 513 -12.07 5.22 25.66
C ASP A 513 -11.31 4.07 24.98
N ARG A 514 -10.06 4.34 24.59
CA ARG A 514 -9.09 3.30 24.25
C ARG A 514 -8.70 2.63 25.56
N ALA A 515 -9.67 2.00 26.21
CA ALA A 515 -9.44 1.14 27.34
C ALA A 515 -8.81 -0.15 26.77
N GLY A 516 -7.49 -0.28 26.95
CA GLY A 516 -6.79 -1.54 26.68
C GLY A 516 -5.38 -1.44 26.09
N VAL A 517 -4.87 -0.25 25.77
CA VAL A 517 -3.45 -0.08 25.44
C VAL A 517 -2.79 0.64 26.61
N SER A 518 -1.90 -0.05 27.32
CA SER A 518 -1.07 0.56 28.37
C SER A 518 -0.35 1.79 27.77
N PRO A 519 -0.31 2.94 28.48
CA PRO A 519 0.32 4.17 27.97
C PRO A 519 1.83 4.03 27.69
N ASP A 520 2.47 2.93 28.10
CA ASP A 520 3.91 2.69 27.92
C ASP A 520 4.33 2.15 26.54
N MET A 521 3.40 1.93 25.60
CA MET A 521 3.70 1.44 24.24
C MET A 521 2.94 2.22 23.15
N ALA A 522 2.73 3.52 23.35
CA ALA A 522 2.61 4.42 22.22
C ALA A 522 4.02 4.57 21.62
N LEU A 523 4.15 4.57 20.28
CA LEU A 523 5.29 5.23 19.67
C LEU A 523 5.33 6.62 20.31
N HIS A 524 6.36 6.90 21.09
CA HIS A 524 6.64 8.25 21.53
C HIS A 524 6.83 9.07 20.25
N GLU A 525 5.75 9.69 19.78
CA GLU A 525 5.85 11.02 19.20
C GLU A 525 6.66 11.80 20.23
N GLU A 526 7.87 12.18 19.83
CA GLU A 526 8.67 13.11 20.59
C GLU A 526 7.77 14.26 21.06
N ALA A 527 8.04 14.71 22.28
CA ALA A 527 7.29 15.73 22.99
C ALA A 527 6.73 16.82 22.06
N ARG A 528 5.48 17.21 22.33
CA ARG A 528 4.82 18.42 21.81
C ARG A 528 5.88 19.47 21.41
N PRO A 529 5.98 19.86 20.13
CA PRO A 529 7.03 20.77 19.73
C PRO A 529 6.92 22.06 20.55
N PRO A 530 8.04 22.61 21.05
CA PRO A 530 8.01 23.92 21.67
C PRO A 530 7.41 24.92 20.69
N ALA A 531 6.74 25.96 21.21
CA ALA A 531 6.04 26.98 20.42
C ALA A 531 6.93 27.82 19.47
N SER A 532 8.19 27.45 19.30
CA SER A 532 9.12 27.95 18.29
C SER A 532 9.55 26.79 17.40
N THR A 533 9.28 26.90 16.09
CA THR A 533 9.79 26.00 15.06
C THR A 533 11.28 25.72 15.31
N PRO A 534 11.71 24.45 15.48
CA PRO A 534 13.12 24.15 15.61
C PRO A 534 13.78 24.53 14.28
N VAL A 535 14.65 25.54 14.33
CA VAL A 535 15.54 25.87 13.22
C VAL A 535 16.48 24.67 13.08
N LEU A 536 16.32 23.90 11.99
CA LEU A 536 17.21 22.78 11.66
C LEU A 536 18.67 23.23 11.83
N SER A 537 19.50 22.41 12.45
CA SER A 537 20.93 22.71 12.54
C SER A 537 21.54 22.81 11.13
N ALA A 538 22.65 23.53 10.99
CA ALA A 538 23.32 23.67 9.68
C ALA A 538 23.66 22.30 9.05
N HIS A 539 23.93 21.28 9.87
CA HIS A 539 24.17 19.92 9.39
C HIS A 539 22.89 19.27 8.84
N GLU A 540 21.75 19.41 9.53
CA GLU A 540 20.47 18.87 9.08
C GLU A 540 19.95 19.59 7.83
N GLN A 541 20.12 20.92 7.75
CA GLN A 541 19.82 21.68 6.54
C GLN A 541 20.67 21.21 5.35
N SER A 542 21.96 20.93 5.58
CA SER A 542 22.85 20.38 4.56
C SER A 542 22.42 18.97 4.12
N LEU A 543 22.02 18.12 5.06
CA LEU A 543 21.58 16.75 4.77
C LEU A 543 20.24 16.75 4.00
N VAL A 544 19.31 17.63 4.37
CA VAL A 544 18.04 17.83 3.65
C VAL A 544 18.33 18.39 2.25
N ALA A 545 19.23 19.36 2.11
CA ALA A 545 19.62 19.89 0.80
C ALA A 545 20.28 18.83 -0.08
N GLU A 546 21.10 17.94 0.49
CA GLU A 546 21.73 16.83 -0.22
C GLU A 546 20.69 15.76 -0.65
N LEU A 547 19.75 15.42 0.22
CA LEU A 547 18.62 14.52 -0.09
C LEU A 547 17.69 15.10 -1.16
N VAL A 548 17.41 16.40 -1.11
CA VAL A 548 16.61 17.11 -2.13
C VAL A 548 17.39 17.17 -3.44
N ALA A 549 18.69 17.46 -3.41
CA ALA A 549 19.54 17.45 -4.60
C ALA A 549 19.65 16.06 -5.22
N ASP A 550 19.75 15.00 -4.43
CA ASP A 550 19.71 13.62 -4.90
C ASP A 550 18.33 13.25 -5.47
N GLY A 551 17.24 13.71 -4.83
CA GLY A 551 15.88 13.57 -5.33
C GLY A 551 15.67 14.27 -6.68
N LEU A 552 16.20 15.49 -6.83
CA LEU A 552 16.17 16.26 -8.09
C LEU A 552 17.09 15.65 -9.16
N SER A 553 18.26 15.15 -8.79
CA SER A 553 19.19 14.41 -9.66
C SER A 553 18.58 13.10 -10.17
N ILE A 554 17.81 12.41 -9.33
CA ILE A 554 16.98 11.27 -9.69
C ILE A 554 15.93 11.73 -10.73
N GLN A 555 15.24 12.85 -10.52
CA GLN A 555 14.28 13.37 -11.51
C GLN A 555 14.94 13.63 -12.87
N ASP A 556 16.16 14.18 -12.92
CA ASP A 556 16.89 14.42 -14.17
C ASP A 556 17.31 13.12 -14.87
N LYS A 557 17.76 12.09 -14.12
CA LYS A 557 18.01 10.73 -14.66
C LYS A 557 16.76 10.07 -15.22
N PHE A 558 15.58 10.49 -14.75
CA PHE A 558 14.28 9.98 -15.16
C PHE A 558 13.49 10.91 -16.10
N ARG A 559 14.07 12.02 -16.58
CA ARG A 559 13.50 12.81 -17.69
C ARG A 559 13.64 12.03 -19.02
N PRO A 560 12.70 12.15 -19.97
CA PRO A 560 12.87 11.55 -21.29
C PRO A 560 13.96 12.29 -22.07
N GLU A 561 14.97 11.58 -22.58
CA GLU A 561 15.89 12.17 -23.56
C GLU A 561 15.15 12.49 -24.88
N PRO A 562 15.63 13.47 -25.68
CA PRO A 562 14.99 13.88 -26.94
C PRO A 562 14.69 12.71 -27.89
N LEU A 563 15.56 11.70 -27.92
CA LEU A 563 15.40 10.50 -28.75
C LEU A 563 14.19 9.63 -28.38
N TYR A 564 13.77 9.60 -27.11
CA TYR A 564 12.56 8.89 -26.69
C TYR A 564 11.29 9.64 -27.13
N ARG A 565 11.35 10.97 -27.11
CA ARG A 565 10.26 11.87 -27.51
C ARG A 565 9.89 11.72 -28.99
N ASP A 566 10.88 11.44 -29.83
CA ASP A 566 10.68 11.32 -31.28
C ASP A 566 10.32 9.90 -31.75
N THR A 567 10.67 8.87 -30.98
CA THR A 567 10.59 7.47 -31.46
C THR A 567 9.66 6.56 -30.66
N GLY A 568 9.26 6.95 -29.44
CA GLY A 568 8.45 6.11 -28.55
C GLY A 568 9.09 4.77 -28.15
N LYS A 569 10.38 4.57 -28.47
CA LYS A 569 11.11 3.31 -28.22
C LYS A 569 12.36 3.60 -27.41
N GLY A 570 12.29 3.31 -26.11
CA GLY A 570 13.42 3.39 -25.20
C GLY A 570 14.35 2.21 -25.39
N TYR A 571 15.35 2.37 -26.26
CA TYR A 571 16.52 1.50 -26.26
C TYR A 571 17.65 2.21 -25.52
N TYR A 572 18.00 1.71 -24.34
CA TYR A 572 19.28 2.01 -23.73
C TYR A 572 20.38 1.37 -24.60
N ALA A 573 21.31 2.19 -25.08
CA ALA A 573 22.56 1.70 -25.63
C ALA A 573 23.37 1.09 -24.48
N SER A 574 23.23 -0.22 -24.27
CA SER A 574 24.30 -0.98 -23.64
C SER A 574 25.41 -1.20 -24.66
N GLN A 575 26.61 -1.42 -24.12
CA GLN A 575 27.87 -1.61 -24.82
C GLN A 575 27.73 -2.60 -25.98
N THR A 576 28.40 -2.25 -27.08
CA THR A 576 28.08 -2.57 -28.48
C THR A 576 27.50 -3.97 -28.79
N VAL A 577 26.64 -4.04 -29.82
CA VAL A 577 26.09 -5.29 -30.42
C VAL A 577 27.15 -6.36 -30.71
N ALA A 578 28.41 -5.95 -30.89
CA ALA A 578 29.55 -6.84 -31.09
C ALA A 578 29.87 -7.69 -29.84
N GLU A 579 29.82 -7.13 -28.63
CA GLU A 579 30.16 -7.81 -27.38
C GLU A 579 29.09 -8.84 -26.97
N ILE A 580 27.81 -8.51 -27.19
CA ILE A 580 26.69 -9.45 -26.97
C ILE A 580 26.79 -10.66 -27.93
N ARG A 581 27.24 -10.44 -29.17
CA ARG A 581 27.52 -11.53 -30.12
C ARG A 581 28.72 -12.39 -29.69
N GLN A 582 29.70 -11.79 -29.03
CA GLN A 582 30.90 -12.49 -28.54
C GLN A 582 30.57 -13.35 -27.31
N ALA A 583 29.78 -12.84 -26.36
CA ALA A 583 29.31 -13.58 -25.19
C ALA A 583 28.45 -14.80 -25.56
N ARG A 584 27.60 -14.69 -26.59
CA ARG A 584 26.81 -15.82 -27.10
C ARG A 584 27.62 -16.89 -27.83
N LYS A 585 28.82 -16.56 -28.34
CA LYS A 585 29.73 -17.55 -28.94
C LYS A 585 30.50 -18.35 -27.88
N ALA A 586 30.74 -17.76 -26.70
CA ALA A 586 31.48 -18.41 -25.62
C ALA A 586 30.66 -19.47 -24.85
N SER A 587 29.33 -19.48 -24.97
CA SER A 587 28.44 -20.37 -24.19
C SER A 587 27.95 -21.62 -24.91
N ARG A 588 28.55 -22.02 -26.04
CA ARG A 588 28.19 -23.28 -26.73
C ARG A 588 29.08 -24.43 -26.23
N PRO A 589 28.53 -25.49 -25.61
CA PRO A 589 29.31 -26.67 -25.28
C PRO A 589 29.79 -27.35 -26.58
N LYS A 590 31.07 -27.76 -26.62
CA LYS A 590 31.63 -28.54 -27.73
C LYS A 590 30.85 -29.86 -27.87
N PRO A 591 30.51 -30.31 -29.09
CA PRO A 591 30.03 -31.67 -29.29
C PRO A 591 31.16 -32.64 -28.91
N LYS A 592 30.83 -33.66 -28.11
CA LYS A 592 31.76 -34.76 -27.81
C LYS A 592 32.05 -35.55 -29.10
N PRO A 593 33.30 -36.03 -29.29
CA PRO A 593 33.67 -36.85 -30.43
C PRO A 593 32.92 -38.18 -30.48
#